data_AF-A0A2P8FZ21-F1
#
_entry.id   AF-A0A2P8FZ21-F1
#
_cell.length_a   1.000
_cell.length_b   1.000
_cell.length_c   1.000
_cell.angle_alpha   90.00
_cell.angle_beta   90.00
_cell.angle_gamma   90.00
#
_symmetry.space_group_name_H-M   'P 1'
#
loop_
_entity.id
_entity.type
_entity.pdbx_description
1 polymer ?
#
loop_
_entity_poly.entity_id
_entity_poly.type
_entity_poly.pdbx_seq_one_letter_code
_entity_poly.pdbx_strand_id
1 'polypeptide(L)'
;MKTSLRCVITMLFLFSMSPLLQAQVTLSANGPGDTYELIESVLGSGTAGEVPDCGHTSFGRHITEEFDSQLNRYVFVFHIHVTPDNDRCNGSTDRQRNEIKTQGNSPANVKGSLNETVTYRWKFKLDAGFKPTANFCHIHQIKAGDGDDGAPIITITPRAGNPQKLQIIHSTGSGGTGGEVHSADLSAFKGVWVEVFEKIKYSTSGSYEVVIKRVSDGATLLSYSNSNINMWRDGTTFCRPKWGIYRSLNSISDLRDEQVRFADFCIAEGNATCPSDVGNGGGGETTTLTPTADAYVRSGTYAGTTHGSTDAGILIAKLNSSGSADNDRQTYVTFDLSSAGADISSAVLKLYGKIDDTRSSNVPVGAYSVSNTSWSESSITWNNKPATSSAALSTATVTDATARYYTWNVKDYVQSEISAGHTKVSFALKSTQITDPRITFNSKETGTNPPQLVINGASADISEAPLAYSHIEKTATTDLAVNVFPNPLGNNTTIDLNLKQAGRTQVEVFDLQQRRVAVLVNAYLQAGVHRTVFDAKSVPVGTYIIRILHNGQVVTKKISKQ
;
A
#
# COMPACT_ATOMS: atom_id res chain seq x y z
N MET A 1 11.85 -8.57 -81.71
CA MET A 1 11.33 -7.31 -81.12
C MET A 1 10.86 -7.64 -79.70
N LYS A 2 11.64 -7.27 -78.67
CA LYS A 2 11.38 -6.13 -77.76
C LYS A 2 9.98 -6.22 -77.09
N THR A 3 9.90 -6.67 -75.83
CA THR A 3 9.72 -5.84 -74.59
C THR A 3 8.55 -4.85 -74.72
N SER A 4 7.59 -4.70 -73.81
CA SER A 4 7.66 -4.72 -72.35
C SER A 4 6.22 -4.63 -71.81
N LEU A 5 5.81 -5.48 -70.86
CA LEU A 5 4.58 -5.29 -70.09
C LEU A 5 4.93 -4.48 -68.83
N ARG A 6 4.46 -3.23 -68.77
CA ARG A 6 4.66 -2.35 -67.60
C ARG A 6 3.78 -2.85 -66.45
N CYS A 7 4.41 -3.33 -65.38
CA CYS A 7 3.74 -3.62 -64.12
C CYS A 7 3.84 -2.37 -63.23
N VAL A 8 2.68 -1.81 -62.87
CA VAL A 8 2.57 -0.70 -61.91
C VAL A 8 2.62 -1.30 -60.51
N ILE A 9 3.70 -1.04 -59.76
CA ILE A 9 3.79 -1.38 -58.34
C ILE A 9 3.25 -0.19 -57.56
N THR A 10 2.04 -0.33 -57.02
CA THR A 10 1.47 0.58 -56.04
C THR A 10 2.10 0.26 -54.68
N MET A 11 2.96 1.14 -54.18
CA MET A 11 3.61 1.00 -52.88
C MET A 11 2.63 1.45 -51.79
N LEU A 12 1.97 0.49 -51.13
CA LEU A 12 1.07 0.74 -50.01
C LEU A 12 1.92 0.93 -48.73
N PHE A 13 2.05 2.16 -48.25
CA PHE A 13 2.61 2.43 -46.92
C PHE A 13 1.61 1.96 -45.85
N LEU A 14 1.82 0.77 -45.29
CA LEU A 14 1.15 0.35 -44.05
C LEU A 14 1.83 1.06 -42.87
N PHE A 15 1.19 2.12 -42.37
CA PHE A 15 1.45 2.62 -41.02
C PHE A 15 1.02 1.54 -40.03
N SER A 16 1.98 0.82 -39.45
CA SER A 16 1.69 -0.04 -38.30
C SER A 16 1.50 0.83 -37.06
N MET A 17 0.26 1.21 -36.75
CA MET A 17 -0.07 1.66 -35.40
C MET A 17 0.02 0.44 -34.48
N SER A 18 1.11 0.36 -33.71
CA SER A 18 1.21 -0.55 -32.58
C SER A 18 0.19 -0.11 -31.52
N PRO A 19 -0.75 -0.96 -31.06
CA PRO A 19 -1.58 -0.63 -29.92
C PRO A 19 -0.69 -0.57 -28.67
N LEU A 20 -0.68 0.60 -27.99
CA LEU A 20 -0.11 0.72 -26.66
C LEU A 20 -0.80 -0.28 -25.74
N LEU A 21 -0.04 -1.22 -25.15
CA LEU A 21 -0.47 -1.93 -23.95
C LEU A 21 -0.68 -0.86 -22.86
N GLN A 22 -1.92 -0.61 -22.47
CA GLN A 22 -2.25 0.39 -21.45
C GLN A 22 -1.79 -0.11 -20.09
N ALA A 23 -0.73 0.52 -19.58
CA ALA A 23 -0.10 0.15 -18.32
C ALA A 23 -0.70 0.95 -17.17
N GLN A 24 -1.21 0.26 -16.17
CA GLN A 24 -1.46 0.82 -14.85
C GLN A 24 -0.12 1.14 -14.18
N VAL A 25 0.01 2.35 -13.63
CA VAL A 25 1.13 2.76 -12.78
C VAL A 25 0.67 2.74 -11.34
N THR A 26 1.46 2.13 -10.45
CA THR A 26 1.18 2.12 -9.01
C THR A 26 2.36 2.66 -8.22
N LEU A 27 2.06 3.38 -7.14
CA LEU A 27 3.04 3.88 -6.17
C LEU A 27 2.51 3.60 -4.77
N SER A 28 3.21 2.70 -4.07
CA SER A 28 2.93 2.32 -2.69
C SER A 28 4.19 2.54 -1.86
N ALA A 29 4.01 3.07 -0.66
CA ALA A 29 5.08 3.18 0.32
C ALA A 29 5.62 1.78 0.66
N ASN A 30 6.93 1.67 0.79
CA ASN A 30 7.66 0.42 1.05
C ASN A 30 8.47 0.45 2.34
N GLY A 31 8.47 1.58 3.06
CA GLY A 31 9.10 1.73 4.37
C GLY A 31 10.14 2.85 4.40
N PRO A 32 10.55 3.31 5.59
CA PRO A 32 11.40 4.49 5.73
C PRO A 32 12.78 4.34 5.05
N GLY A 33 13.28 5.43 4.47
CA GLY A 33 14.67 5.55 4.00
C GLY A 33 14.78 6.35 2.69
N ASP A 34 14.16 5.83 1.64
CA ASP A 34 14.33 6.31 0.26
C ASP A 34 13.01 6.87 -0.32
N THR A 35 12.20 7.53 0.52
CA THR A 35 10.83 7.95 0.16
C THR A 35 10.77 8.81 -1.11
N TYR A 36 11.70 9.76 -1.29
CA TYR A 36 11.69 10.65 -2.46
C TYR A 36 12.12 9.87 -3.70
N GLU A 37 13.14 9.05 -3.58
CA GLU A 37 13.66 8.21 -4.64
C GLU A 37 12.60 7.20 -5.11
N LEU A 38 11.83 6.63 -4.19
CA LEU A 38 10.70 5.76 -4.49
C LEU A 38 9.65 6.51 -5.33
N ILE A 39 9.20 7.68 -4.86
CA ILE A 39 8.23 8.51 -5.58
C ILE A 39 8.75 8.86 -6.98
N GLU A 40 9.99 9.32 -7.07
CA GLU A 40 10.61 9.74 -8.32
C GLU A 40 10.88 8.58 -9.28
N SER A 41 11.11 7.38 -8.77
CA SER A 41 11.28 6.17 -9.60
C SER A 41 10.02 5.80 -10.37
N VAL A 42 8.85 6.19 -9.85
CA VAL A 42 7.54 5.90 -10.46
C VAL A 42 7.01 7.09 -11.24
N LEU A 43 7.01 8.28 -10.64
CA LEU A 43 6.41 9.48 -11.22
C LEU A 43 7.39 10.28 -12.09
N GLY A 44 8.68 9.94 -12.06
CA GLY A 44 9.75 10.65 -12.77
C GLY A 44 10.58 11.55 -11.84
N SER A 45 11.76 11.95 -12.31
CA SER A 45 12.69 12.75 -11.51
C SER A 45 12.15 14.16 -11.22
N GLY A 46 12.39 14.64 -10.00
CA GLY A 46 11.94 15.94 -9.50
C GLY A 46 10.47 15.99 -9.11
N THR A 47 9.74 14.87 -9.13
CA THR A 47 8.32 14.85 -8.77
C THR A 47 8.07 15.01 -7.27
N ALA A 48 9.05 14.70 -6.43
CA ALA A 48 9.09 15.05 -5.01
C ALA A 48 9.77 16.43 -4.75
N GLY A 49 9.58 17.38 -5.67
CA GLY A 49 10.33 18.64 -5.70
C GLY A 49 9.59 19.87 -5.14
N GLU A 50 8.34 19.78 -4.71
CA GLU A 50 7.60 20.91 -4.15
C GLU A 50 7.46 20.83 -2.62
N VAL A 51 8.59 20.64 -1.95
CA VAL A 51 8.71 20.42 -0.51
C VAL A 51 9.47 21.58 0.18
N PRO A 52 9.25 21.83 1.48
CA PRO A 52 9.89 22.92 2.21
C PRO A 52 11.20 22.52 2.94
N ASP A 53 11.81 21.39 2.60
CA ASP A 53 12.99 20.80 3.29
C ASP A 53 14.14 21.81 3.58
N CYS A 54 14.40 22.72 2.64
CA CYS A 54 15.45 23.74 2.79
C CYS A 54 15.15 24.79 3.87
N GLY A 55 13.91 24.94 4.34
CA GLY A 55 13.52 25.94 5.32
C GLY A 55 14.05 25.66 6.73
N HIS A 56 14.32 24.39 7.03
CA HIS A 56 14.88 23.94 8.31
C HIS A 56 15.44 22.52 8.17
N THR A 57 16.66 22.45 7.65
CA THR A 57 17.36 21.19 7.32
C THR A 57 17.50 20.22 8.49
N SER A 58 17.40 20.69 9.74
CA SER A 58 17.41 19.83 10.94
C SER A 58 16.19 18.92 11.06
N PHE A 59 15.05 19.26 10.48
CA PHE A 59 13.88 18.39 10.44
C PHE A 59 14.06 17.25 9.43
N GLY A 60 14.73 17.53 8.31
CA GLY A 60 14.95 16.59 7.22
C GLY A 60 13.83 16.63 6.18
N ARG A 61 13.49 15.45 5.64
CA ARG A 61 12.50 15.29 4.57
C ARG A 61 11.08 15.51 5.08
N HIS A 62 10.29 16.32 4.39
CA HIS A 62 8.88 16.58 4.72
C HIS A 62 7.91 15.55 4.13
N ILE A 63 8.41 14.59 3.34
CA ILE A 63 7.65 13.40 2.98
C ILE A 63 8.41 12.18 3.49
N THR A 64 7.79 11.45 4.42
CA THR A 64 8.35 10.23 5.01
C THR A 64 7.38 9.08 4.85
N GLU A 65 7.78 7.90 5.34
CA GLU A 65 6.92 6.73 5.39
C GLU A 65 6.75 6.25 6.83
N GLU A 66 5.52 5.87 7.19
CA GLU A 66 5.20 5.30 8.49
C GLU A 66 4.29 4.08 8.32
N PHE A 67 4.40 3.10 9.21
CA PHE A 67 3.48 1.95 9.20
C PHE A 67 2.12 2.37 9.76
N ASP A 68 1.05 2.26 8.97
CA ASP A 68 -0.31 2.51 9.40
C ASP A 68 -1.01 1.19 9.76
N SER A 69 -1.44 1.07 11.01
CA SER A 69 -2.07 -0.15 11.53
C SER A 69 -3.52 -0.35 11.06
N GLN A 70 -4.18 0.67 10.52
CA GLN A 70 -5.53 0.55 9.96
C GLN A 70 -5.49 -0.01 8.54
N LEU A 71 -4.49 0.38 7.74
CA LEU A 71 -4.26 -0.17 6.39
C LEU A 71 -3.30 -1.38 6.37
N ASN A 72 -2.64 -1.67 7.50
CA ASN A 72 -1.64 -2.73 7.67
C ASN A 72 -0.51 -2.66 6.61
N ARG A 73 -0.03 -1.45 6.33
CA ARG A 73 1.03 -1.18 5.34
C ARG A 73 1.75 0.12 5.67
N TYR A 74 2.92 0.33 5.07
CA TYR A 74 3.53 1.66 5.07
C TYR A 74 2.70 2.63 4.24
N VAL A 75 2.65 3.89 4.67
CA VAL A 75 1.95 4.99 4.02
C VAL A 75 2.88 6.20 3.94
N PHE A 76 2.65 7.07 2.96
CA PHE A 76 3.35 8.34 2.86
C PHE A 76 2.78 9.34 3.85
N VAL A 77 3.63 10.09 4.54
CA VAL A 77 3.26 11.13 5.50
C VAL A 77 3.84 12.45 5.03
N PHE A 78 2.98 13.40 4.67
CA PHE A 78 3.35 14.74 4.25
C PHE A 78 3.24 15.67 5.46
N HIS A 79 4.38 16.09 5.99
CA HIS A 79 4.50 16.99 7.13
C HIS A 79 4.46 18.44 6.66
N ILE A 80 3.72 19.30 7.35
CA ILE A 80 3.77 20.75 7.12
C ILE A 80 3.69 21.48 8.46
N HIS A 81 4.71 22.26 8.77
CA HIS A 81 4.84 23.04 10.00
C HIS A 81 4.28 24.44 9.77
N VAL A 82 3.62 25.04 10.76
CA VAL A 82 3.19 26.46 10.66
C VAL A 82 4.38 27.40 10.51
N THR A 83 5.49 27.04 11.13
CA THR A 83 6.78 27.73 11.01
C THR A 83 7.87 26.67 11.09
N PRO A 84 8.93 26.72 10.26
CA PRO A 84 9.27 27.78 9.30
C PRO A 84 8.83 27.52 7.86
N ASP A 85 8.01 26.49 7.58
CA ASP A 85 7.67 26.12 6.21
C ASP A 85 6.98 27.27 5.43
N ASN A 86 7.23 27.32 4.13
CA ASN A 86 6.60 28.25 3.18
C ASN A 86 6.44 27.58 1.81
N ASP A 87 6.22 28.32 0.72
CA ASP A 87 6.13 27.75 -0.63
C ASP A 87 7.51 27.45 -1.22
N ARG A 88 8.09 26.29 -0.88
CA ARG A 88 9.37 25.80 -1.44
C ARG A 88 10.57 26.69 -1.09
N CYS A 89 10.65 27.12 0.16
CA CYS A 89 11.74 27.96 0.69
C CYS A 89 11.92 29.30 -0.03
N ASN A 90 10.89 29.79 -0.73
CA ASN A 90 10.97 31.00 -1.54
C ASN A 90 10.73 32.30 -0.75
N GLY A 91 10.54 32.20 0.57
CA GLY A 91 10.23 33.35 1.43
C GLY A 91 8.78 33.81 1.41
N SER A 92 7.86 33.05 0.78
CA SER A 92 6.42 33.36 0.82
C SER A 92 5.90 33.41 2.26
N THR A 93 5.17 34.48 2.59
CA THR A 93 4.58 34.68 3.92
C THR A 93 3.08 34.40 3.96
N ASP A 94 2.45 34.20 2.80
CA ASP A 94 0.99 34.06 2.65
C ASP A 94 0.54 32.61 2.38
N ARG A 95 1.50 31.66 2.26
CA ARG A 95 1.22 30.27 1.86
C ARG A 95 2.35 29.29 2.19
N GLN A 96 1.99 28.00 2.26
CA GLN A 96 2.92 26.87 2.43
C GLN A 96 2.60 25.75 1.45
N ARG A 97 3.61 25.01 1.01
CA ARG A 97 3.44 23.85 0.13
C ARG A 97 4.34 22.69 0.54
N ASN A 98 3.75 21.50 0.57
CA ASN A 98 4.43 20.22 0.54
C ASN A 98 3.62 19.31 -0.40
N GLU A 99 4.04 19.19 -1.66
CA GLU A 99 3.34 18.43 -2.69
C GLU A 99 4.29 17.61 -3.57
N ILE A 100 3.79 16.47 -4.04
CA ILE A 100 4.33 15.76 -5.20
C ILE A 100 3.54 16.13 -6.45
N LYS A 101 4.19 16.14 -7.62
CA LYS A 101 3.53 16.42 -8.90
C LYS A 101 4.24 15.70 -10.04
N THR A 102 3.53 15.36 -11.11
CA THR A 102 4.21 15.00 -12.37
C THR A 102 4.67 16.25 -13.13
N GLN A 103 5.69 16.08 -13.97
CA GLN A 103 6.40 17.14 -14.67
C GLN A 103 6.48 16.85 -16.19
N GLY A 104 6.97 17.81 -16.99
CA GLY A 104 7.07 17.62 -18.45
C GLY A 104 7.93 16.40 -18.83
N ASN A 105 9.01 16.16 -18.08
CA ASN A 105 9.92 15.02 -18.24
C ASN A 105 9.43 13.73 -17.54
N SER A 106 8.31 13.76 -16.81
CA SER A 106 7.71 12.53 -16.26
C SER A 106 7.28 11.60 -17.40
N PRO A 107 7.22 10.28 -17.14
CA PRO A 107 6.67 9.31 -18.09
C PRO A 107 5.30 9.76 -18.64
N ALA A 108 5.00 9.42 -19.89
CA ALA A 108 3.73 9.81 -20.51
C ALA A 108 2.53 9.27 -19.71
N ASN A 109 2.63 8.01 -19.26
CA ASN A 109 1.60 7.26 -18.54
C ASN A 109 1.28 7.71 -17.11
N VAL A 110 1.83 8.83 -16.66
CA VAL A 110 1.50 9.47 -15.38
C VAL A 110 0.99 10.91 -15.56
N LYS A 111 0.72 11.31 -16.81
CA LYS A 111 0.23 12.64 -17.19
C LYS A 111 -1.11 12.50 -17.92
N GLY A 112 -1.84 13.59 -18.07
CA GLY A 112 -3.03 13.66 -18.90
C GLY A 112 -2.74 14.29 -20.24
N SER A 113 -2.95 13.56 -21.34
CA SER A 113 -2.81 14.10 -22.69
C SER A 113 -4.16 14.60 -23.26
N LEU A 114 -4.13 15.47 -24.26
CA LEU A 114 -5.36 15.94 -24.91
C LEU A 114 -6.14 14.77 -25.51
N ASN A 115 -7.44 14.75 -25.26
CA ASN A 115 -8.39 13.70 -25.63
C ASN A 115 -8.11 12.33 -25.00
N GLU A 116 -7.31 12.26 -23.94
CA GLU A 116 -7.09 11.05 -23.18
C GLU A 116 -8.09 10.94 -22.02
N THR A 117 -8.45 9.70 -21.68
CA THR A 117 -9.11 9.40 -20.41
C THR A 117 -8.07 8.87 -19.44
N VAL A 118 -7.96 9.47 -18.25
CA VAL A 118 -7.09 8.95 -17.18
C VAL A 118 -7.93 8.69 -15.94
N THR A 119 -7.67 7.55 -15.31
CA THR A 119 -8.21 7.16 -14.03
C THR A 119 -7.13 7.25 -12.97
N TYR A 120 -7.41 7.94 -11.88
CA TYR A 120 -6.60 8.00 -10.68
C TYR A 120 -7.34 7.29 -9.55
N ARG A 121 -6.60 6.58 -8.70
CA ARG A 121 -7.10 6.11 -7.41
C ARG A 121 -6.02 6.23 -6.37
N TRP A 122 -6.38 6.68 -5.17
CA TRP A 122 -5.48 6.72 -4.04
C TRP A 122 -6.28 6.77 -2.75
N LYS A 123 -5.61 6.57 -1.62
CA LYS A 123 -6.17 6.78 -0.30
C LYS A 123 -5.55 8.01 0.35
N PHE A 124 -6.32 8.75 1.14
CA PHE A 124 -5.80 9.77 2.03
C PHE A 124 -6.42 9.71 3.42
N LYS A 125 -5.74 10.30 4.40
CA LYS A 125 -6.26 10.52 5.75
C LYS A 125 -5.82 11.88 6.27
N LEU A 126 -6.81 12.65 6.73
CA LEU A 126 -6.60 13.87 7.50
C LEU A 126 -6.59 13.52 8.99
N ASP A 127 -5.77 14.22 9.78
CA ASP A 127 -5.82 14.06 11.23
C ASP A 127 -7.21 14.41 11.81
N ALA A 128 -7.59 13.80 12.93
CA ALA A 128 -8.87 14.07 13.59
C ALA A 128 -9.01 15.56 13.99
N GLY A 129 -7.88 16.21 14.32
CA GLY A 129 -7.79 17.63 14.63
C GLY A 129 -7.56 18.55 13.43
N PHE A 130 -7.52 18.04 12.18
CA PHE A 130 -7.06 18.79 11.01
C PHE A 130 -7.72 20.17 10.88
N LYS A 131 -6.90 21.20 10.66
CA LYS A 131 -7.33 22.60 10.53
C LYS A 131 -7.16 23.13 9.10
N PRO A 132 -8.24 23.18 8.29
CA PRO A 132 -8.20 23.85 6.99
C PRO A 132 -8.11 25.37 7.15
N THR A 133 -7.86 26.09 6.05
CA THR A 133 -7.91 27.57 6.03
C THR A 133 -9.15 28.06 5.28
N ALA A 134 -9.53 29.32 5.49
CA ALA A 134 -10.66 29.93 4.79
C ALA A 134 -10.32 30.28 3.32
N ASN A 135 -9.08 30.72 3.04
CA ASN A 135 -8.69 31.23 1.72
C ASN A 135 -8.35 30.12 0.70
N PHE A 136 -7.44 29.20 1.02
CA PHE A 136 -7.23 27.96 0.26
C PHE A 136 -6.46 26.92 1.08
N CYS A 137 -6.82 25.65 0.92
CA CYS A 137 -6.13 24.50 1.50
C CYS A 137 -6.40 23.28 0.62
N HIS A 138 -5.57 23.08 -0.40
CA HIS A 138 -5.71 22.02 -1.38
C HIS A 138 -4.93 20.78 -0.93
N ILE A 139 -5.52 19.60 -1.09
CA ILE A 139 -4.83 18.31 -0.83
C ILE A 139 -4.64 17.47 -2.10
N HIS A 140 -5.35 17.82 -3.16
CA HIS A 140 -5.19 17.28 -4.50
C HIS A 140 -5.50 18.36 -5.53
N GLN A 141 -4.79 18.35 -6.65
CA GLN A 141 -5.01 19.25 -7.76
C GLN A 141 -4.81 18.53 -9.10
N ILE A 142 -5.63 18.86 -10.09
CA ILE A 142 -5.32 18.65 -11.50
C ILE A 142 -4.97 20.01 -12.09
N LYS A 143 -3.82 20.11 -12.73
CA LYS A 143 -3.30 21.39 -13.22
C LYS A 143 -2.67 21.24 -14.60
N ALA A 144 -2.77 22.28 -15.42
CA ALA A 144 -2.01 22.33 -16.66
C ALA A 144 -0.49 22.26 -16.38
N GLY A 145 0.24 21.59 -17.24
CA GLY A 145 1.69 21.39 -17.17
C GLY A 145 2.49 22.65 -17.53
N ASP A 146 1.90 23.44 -18.41
CA ASP A 146 2.41 24.59 -19.15
C ASP A 146 1.20 25.35 -19.76
N GLY A 147 1.45 26.40 -20.56
CA GLY A 147 0.37 27.22 -21.13
C GLY A 147 -0.34 28.04 -20.05
N ASP A 148 -1.68 28.02 -20.02
CA ASP A 148 -2.45 28.58 -18.90
C ASP A 148 -2.39 27.68 -17.65
N ASP A 149 -1.23 27.70 -16.99
CA ASP A 149 -0.94 26.94 -15.78
C ASP A 149 -0.99 27.78 -14.49
N GLY A 150 -1.68 28.92 -14.49
CA GLY A 150 -1.87 29.73 -13.28
C GLY A 150 -2.74 29.00 -12.25
N ALA A 151 -4.04 28.90 -12.54
CA ALA A 151 -5.03 28.27 -11.67
C ALA A 151 -5.17 26.76 -11.94
N PRO A 152 -5.34 25.91 -10.91
CA PRO A 152 -5.67 24.49 -11.10
C PRO A 152 -7.00 24.33 -11.85
N ILE A 153 -7.15 23.23 -12.58
CA ILE A 153 -8.37 22.84 -13.30
C ILE A 153 -9.39 22.28 -12.31
N ILE A 154 -8.94 21.36 -11.45
CA ILE A 154 -9.72 20.76 -10.37
C ILE A 154 -8.91 20.82 -9.09
N THR A 155 -9.58 21.01 -7.95
CA THR A 155 -8.99 20.79 -6.63
C THR A 155 -9.93 20.04 -5.69
N ILE A 156 -9.34 19.24 -4.81
CA ILE A 156 -10.01 18.73 -3.60
C ILE A 156 -9.51 19.54 -2.42
N THR A 157 -10.43 20.23 -1.75
CA THR A 157 -10.11 21.35 -0.86
C THR A 157 -10.86 21.29 0.46
N PRO A 158 -10.22 20.87 1.56
CA PRO A 158 -10.68 21.19 2.90
C PRO A 158 -10.83 22.71 3.10
N ARG A 159 -11.98 23.17 3.57
CA ARG A 159 -12.32 24.59 3.71
C ARG A 159 -12.76 24.91 5.13
N ALA A 160 -12.12 25.90 5.75
CA ALA A 160 -12.60 26.44 7.02
C ALA A 160 -13.92 27.20 6.82
N GLY A 161 -14.83 27.07 7.78
CA GLY A 161 -16.17 27.64 7.75
C GLY A 161 -17.02 27.04 8.86
N ASN A 162 -18.30 27.39 8.89
CA ASN A 162 -19.28 26.80 9.80
C ASN A 162 -20.53 26.36 9.01
N PRO A 163 -20.69 25.06 8.70
CA PRO A 163 -19.75 23.96 8.93
C PRO A 163 -18.51 24.03 8.02
N GLN A 164 -17.45 23.29 8.38
CA GLN A 164 -16.31 23.07 7.50
C GLN A 164 -16.69 22.13 6.34
N LYS A 165 -16.04 22.26 5.19
CA LYS A 165 -16.37 21.47 3.99
C LYS A 165 -15.15 20.81 3.36
N LEU A 166 -15.35 19.67 2.71
CA LEU A 166 -14.47 19.16 1.66
C LEU A 166 -15.08 19.56 0.31
N GLN A 167 -14.43 20.45 -0.43
CA GLN A 167 -14.94 21.00 -1.69
C GLN A 167 -14.23 20.37 -2.89
N ILE A 168 -15.00 20.10 -3.94
CA ILE A 168 -14.51 19.93 -5.31
C ILE A 168 -14.70 21.27 -6.01
N ILE A 169 -13.60 21.87 -6.45
CA ILE A 169 -13.61 23.18 -7.13
C ILE A 169 -13.10 22.99 -8.53
N HIS A 170 -13.83 23.50 -9.52
CA HIS A 170 -13.41 23.57 -10.91
C HIS A 170 -13.09 25.02 -11.29
N SER A 171 -12.10 25.22 -12.17
CA SER A 171 -11.79 26.52 -12.76
C SER A 171 -11.48 26.38 -14.25
N THR A 172 -11.89 27.39 -15.01
CA THR A 172 -11.60 27.50 -16.44
C THR A 172 -10.34 28.31 -16.76
N GLY A 173 -9.62 28.81 -15.75
CA GLY A 173 -8.29 29.39 -15.93
C GLY A 173 -8.22 30.90 -16.00
N SER A 174 -7.15 31.43 -16.59
CA SER A 174 -6.88 32.87 -16.63
C SER A 174 -8.03 33.63 -17.31
N GLY A 175 -8.70 34.50 -16.55
CA GLY A 175 -9.88 35.25 -17.01
C GLY A 175 -11.22 34.51 -16.91
N GLY A 176 -11.21 33.26 -16.43
CA GLY A 176 -12.41 32.43 -16.24
C GLY A 176 -12.97 32.42 -14.81
N THR A 177 -14.19 31.90 -14.64
CA THR A 177 -14.82 31.71 -13.33
C THR A 177 -14.34 30.39 -12.70
N GLY A 178 -13.86 30.44 -11.45
CA GLY A 178 -13.65 29.26 -10.61
C GLY A 178 -14.74 29.15 -9.54
N GLY A 179 -15.20 27.94 -9.23
CA GLY A 179 -16.28 27.75 -8.27
C GLY A 179 -16.37 26.34 -7.69
N GLU A 180 -16.97 26.23 -6.51
CA GLU A 180 -17.38 24.95 -5.93
C GLU A 180 -18.38 24.28 -6.87
N VAL A 181 -18.04 23.07 -7.36
CA VAL A 181 -18.96 22.25 -8.16
C VAL A 181 -19.65 21.18 -7.30
N HIS A 182 -19.04 20.81 -6.17
CA HIS A 182 -19.62 19.91 -5.20
C HIS A 182 -18.93 20.04 -3.84
N SER A 183 -19.59 19.64 -2.76
CA SER A 183 -18.97 19.56 -1.43
C SER A 183 -19.65 18.56 -0.50
N ALA A 184 -18.95 18.18 0.56
CA ALA A 184 -19.47 17.40 1.68
C ALA A 184 -18.97 17.99 3.01
N ASP A 185 -19.57 17.62 4.14
CA ASP A 185 -19.09 18.02 5.47
C ASP A 185 -17.68 17.45 5.71
N LEU A 186 -16.73 18.31 6.06
CA LEU A 186 -15.35 17.91 6.31
C LEU A 186 -15.24 16.92 7.48
N SER A 187 -16.14 16.99 8.45
CA SER A 187 -16.12 16.14 9.65
C SER A 187 -16.07 14.63 9.31
N ALA A 188 -16.70 14.23 8.20
CA ALA A 188 -16.74 12.84 7.74
C ALA A 188 -15.40 12.29 7.23
N PHE A 189 -14.41 13.17 6.97
CA PHE A 189 -13.10 12.82 6.39
C PHE A 189 -11.94 12.95 7.40
N LYS A 190 -12.19 13.46 8.61
CA LYS A 190 -11.16 13.66 9.64
C LYS A 190 -10.98 12.40 10.48
N GLY A 191 -9.74 11.99 10.71
CA GLY A 191 -9.38 10.84 11.55
C GLY A 191 -9.63 9.47 10.92
N VAL A 192 -10.12 9.41 9.68
CA VAL A 192 -10.47 8.17 8.96
C VAL A 192 -9.75 8.10 7.62
N TRP A 193 -9.43 6.88 7.18
CA TRP A 193 -8.96 6.65 5.82
C TRP A 193 -10.13 6.70 4.83
N VAL A 194 -9.91 7.38 3.72
CA VAL A 194 -10.82 7.40 2.58
C VAL A 194 -10.07 7.07 1.30
N GLU A 195 -10.75 6.43 0.35
CA GLU A 195 -10.25 6.19 -1.00
C GLU A 195 -10.94 7.15 -1.97
N VAL A 196 -10.15 7.77 -2.84
CA VAL A 196 -10.61 8.60 -3.94
C VAL A 196 -10.48 7.81 -5.22
N PHE A 197 -11.57 7.72 -5.97
CA PHE A 197 -11.59 7.43 -7.39
C PHE A 197 -11.78 8.74 -8.14
N GLU A 198 -10.93 9.02 -9.12
CA GLU A 198 -11.08 10.19 -9.99
C GLU A 198 -10.88 9.77 -11.45
N LYS A 199 -11.83 10.06 -12.32
CA LYS A 199 -11.75 9.74 -13.75
C LYS A 199 -11.97 10.99 -14.58
N ILE A 200 -11.06 11.24 -15.51
CA ILE A 200 -10.98 12.49 -16.25
C ILE A 200 -10.85 12.20 -17.73
N LYS A 201 -11.73 12.78 -18.55
CA LYS A 201 -11.50 12.94 -19.99
C LYS A 201 -10.92 14.33 -20.22
N TYR A 202 -9.65 14.41 -20.59
CA TYR A 202 -8.93 15.65 -20.83
C TYR A 202 -9.32 16.25 -22.19
N SER A 203 -10.28 17.16 -22.19
CA SER A 203 -10.71 17.90 -23.40
C SER A 203 -11.41 19.20 -22.99
N THR A 204 -11.58 20.12 -23.93
CA THR A 204 -12.36 21.36 -23.70
C THR A 204 -13.85 21.08 -23.50
N SER A 205 -14.34 19.95 -24.02
CA SER A 205 -15.63 19.33 -23.70
C SER A 205 -15.39 17.94 -23.09
N GLY A 206 -14.64 17.93 -21.99
CA GLY A 206 -14.23 16.73 -21.28
C GLY A 206 -15.29 16.23 -20.29
N SER A 207 -14.86 15.29 -19.45
CA SER A 207 -15.67 14.76 -18.36
C SER A 207 -14.82 14.65 -17.09
N TYR A 208 -15.48 14.78 -15.95
CA TYR A 208 -14.88 14.64 -14.62
C TYR A 208 -15.81 13.81 -13.74
N GLU A 209 -15.25 12.80 -13.10
CA GLU A 209 -15.93 11.96 -12.12
C GLU A 209 -15.03 11.83 -10.90
N VAL A 210 -15.60 12.01 -9.71
CA VAL A 210 -14.92 11.77 -8.44
C VAL A 210 -15.85 11.08 -7.47
N VAL A 211 -15.37 10.02 -6.85
CA VAL A 211 -16.06 9.29 -5.79
C VAL A 211 -15.09 9.12 -4.63
N ILE A 212 -15.49 9.54 -3.43
CA ILE A 212 -14.70 9.36 -2.21
C ILE A 212 -15.47 8.44 -1.27
N LYS A 213 -14.86 7.30 -0.94
CA LYS A 213 -15.43 6.29 -0.04
C LYS A 213 -14.62 6.17 1.23
N ARG A 214 -15.27 5.98 2.37
CA ARG A 214 -14.60 5.62 3.61
C ARG A 214 -14.07 4.18 3.52
N VAL A 215 -12.81 3.98 3.88
CA VAL A 215 -12.15 2.68 3.75
C VAL A 215 -12.76 1.64 4.70
N SER A 216 -13.16 2.04 5.91
CA SER A 216 -13.59 1.11 6.96
C SER A 216 -14.89 0.36 6.67
N ASP A 217 -15.80 0.95 5.90
CA ASP A 217 -17.16 0.45 5.65
C ASP A 217 -17.61 0.59 4.20
N GLY A 218 -16.80 1.17 3.32
CA GLY A 218 -17.15 1.42 1.92
C GLY A 218 -18.18 2.53 1.71
N ALA A 219 -18.56 3.28 2.75
CA ALA A 219 -19.58 4.32 2.64
C ALA A 219 -19.12 5.44 1.71
N THR A 220 -19.91 5.74 0.68
CA THR A 220 -19.68 6.88 -0.20
C THR A 220 -19.93 8.18 0.58
N LEU A 221 -18.87 8.97 0.78
CA LEU A 221 -18.93 10.26 1.50
C LEU A 221 -19.10 11.44 0.55
N LEU A 222 -18.62 11.31 -0.68
CA LEU A 222 -18.74 12.32 -1.73
C LEU A 222 -18.81 11.62 -3.08
N SER A 223 -19.71 12.07 -3.96
CA SER A 223 -19.80 11.60 -5.34
C SER A 223 -20.23 12.73 -6.25
N TYR A 224 -19.45 12.99 -7.30
CA TYR A 224 -19.75 14.02 -8.29
C TYR A 224 -19.33 13.54 -9.68
N SER A 225 -20.17 13.79 -10.67
CA SER A 225 -19.86 13.49 -12.07
C SER A 225 -20.39 14.60 -12.97
N ASN A 226 -19.61 14.98 -13.97
CA ASN A 226 -20.00 15.88 -15.04
C ASN A 226 -19.45 15.36 -16.37
N SER A 227 -20.32 15.09 -17.33
CA SER A 227 -19.96 14.56 -18.65
C SER A 227 -19.63 15.65 -19.69
N ASN A 228 -19.74 16.93 -19.32
CA ASN A 228 -19.44 18.07 -20.18
C ASN A 228 -18.82 19.22 -19.36
N ILE A 229 -17.52 19.11 -19.09
CA ILE A 229 -16.75 20.06 -18.30
C ILE A 229 -15.39 20.30 -18.95
N ASN A 230 -14.93 21.56 -18.94
CA ASN A 230 -13.64 21.91 -19.54
C ASN A 230 -12.49 21.38 -18.68
N MET A 231 -11.81 20.34 -19.15
CA MET A 231 -10.66 19.71 -18.48
C MET A 231 -9.34 19.99 -19.19
N TRP A 232 -9.27 20.97 -20.09
CA TRP A 232 -8.07 21.29 -20.85
C TRP A 232 -7.83 22.80 -20.90
N ARG A 233 -6.56 23.22 -20.80
CA ARG A 233 -6.20 24.64 -20.78
C ARG A 233 -5.57 25.09 -22.09
N ASP A 234 -5.78 26.34 -22.42
CA ASP A 234 -5.25 26.92 -23.64
C ASP A 234 -3.71 26.87 -23.62
N GLY A 235 -3.13 26.40 -24.73
CA GLY A 235 -1.69 26.29 -24.90
C GLY A 235 -1.01 25.20 -24.06
N THR A 236 -1.74 24.41 -23.27
CA THR A 236 -1.12 23.32 -22.52
C THR A 236 -0.83 22.11 -23.40
N THR A 237 0.26 21.40 -23.11
CA THR A 237 0.66 20.16 -23.79
C THR A 237 0.36 18.92 -22.95
N PHE A 238 0.17 19.06 -21.64
CA PHE A 238 -0.24 17.99 -20.72
C PHE A 238 -0.89 18.55 -19.46
N CYS A 239 -1.75 17.78 -18.82
CA CYS A 239 -2.19 18.02 -17.46
C CYS A 239 -1.43 17.12 -16.47
N ARG A 240 -1.21 17.61 -15.26
CA ARG A 240 -0.49 16.92 -14.18
C ARG A 240 -1.36 16.81 -12.93
N PRO A 241 -1.45 15.61 -12.33
CA PRO A 241 -1.93 15.49 -10.96
C PRO A 241 -0.90 16.02 -9.96
N LYS A 242 -1.39 16.46 -8.81
CA LYS A 242 -0.60 16.88 -7.67
C LYS A 242 -1.26 16.40 -6.38
N TRP A 243 -0.46 15.84 -5.47
CA TRP A 243 -0.94 15.37 -4.16
C TRP A 243 -0.09 15.96 -3.05
N GLY A 244 -0.70 16.31 -1.92
CA GLY A 244 0.01 16.82 -0.75
C GLY A 244 -0.82 17.80 0.05
N ILE A 245 -0.22 18.92 0.43
CA ILE A 245 -0.90 20.05 1.08
C ILE A 245 -0.36 21.38 0.56
N TYR A 246 -1.27 22.22 0.06
CA TYR A 246 -1.00 23.59 -0.36
C TYR A 246 -2.02 24.53 0.27
N ARG A 247 -1.60 25.31 1.27
CA ARG A 247 -2.51 26.10 2.12
C ARG A 247 -2.07 27.55 2.30
N SER A 248 -3.04 28.43 2.51
CA SER A 248 -2.82 29.83 2.87
C SER A 248 -2.35 29.98 4.32
N LEU A 249 -1.54 31.01 4.58
CA LEU A 249 -1.11 31.46 5.89
C LEU A 249 -1.83 32.73 6.38
N ASN A 250 -2.84 33.22 5.66
CA ASN A 250 -3.52 34.47 6.00
C ASN A 250 -4.22 34.45 7.38
N SER A 251 -4.45 33.26 7.93
CA SER A 251 -5.03 33.03 9.27
C SER A 251 -4.09 32.16 10.12
N ILE A 252 -2.79 32.47 10.11
CA ILE A 252 -1.74 31.65 10.73
C ILE A 252 -1.99 31.33 12.21
N SER A 253 -2.62 32.24 12.95
CA SER A 253 -2.99 32.06 14.37
C SER A 253 -3.96 30.91 14.60
N ASP A 254 -4.73 30.54 13.58
CA ASP A 254 -5.71 29.45 13.68
C ASP A 254 -5.10 28.11 13.32
N LEU A 255 -3.90 28.09 12.71
CA LEU A 255 -3.27 26.88 12.19
C LEU A 255 -2.49 26.11 13.27
N ARG A 256 -2.13 24.88 12.89
CA ARG A 256 -1.17 24.04 13.59
C ARG A 256 -0.36 23.26 12.56
N ASP A 257 0.68 22.59 13.04
CA ASP A 257 1.40 21.63 12.23
C ASP A 257 0.44 20.51 11.83
N GLU A 258 0.53 20.09 10.57
CA GLU A 258 -0.37 19.10 10.01
C GLU A 258 0.42 17.96 9.36
N GLN A 259 -0.22 16.79 9.36
CA GLN A 259 0.17 15.67 8.53
C GLN A 259 -1.01 15.30 7.63
N VAL A 260 -0.73 15.17 6.34
CA VAL A 260 -1.66 14.53 5.39
C VAL A 260 -1.04 13.22 4.97
N ARG A 261 -1.77 12.11 5.19
CA ARG A 261 -1.27 10.77 4.86
C ARG A 261 -1.86 10.32 3.54
N PHE A 262 -1.06 9.62 2.74
CA PHE A 262 -1.46 9.06 1.45
C PHE A 262 -1.02 7.60 1.29
N ALA A 263 -1.79 6.81 0.56
CA ALA A 263 -1.44 5.42 0.24
C ALA A 263 -2.01 4.99 -1.11
N ASP A 264 -1.42 3.93 -1.67
CA ASP A 264 -1.93 3.16 -2.82
C ASP A 264 -2.30 4.01 -4.04
N PHE A 265 -1.37 4.85 -4.50
CA PHE A 265 -1.58 5.60 -5.72
C PHE A 265 -1.64 4.65 -6.92
N CYS A 266 -2.61 4.90 -7.78
CA CYS A 266 -2.78 4.24 -9.06
C CYS A 266 -3.14 5.27 -10.12
N ILE A 267 -2.52 5.15 -11.29
CA ILE A 267 -2.80 5.93 -12.49
C ILE A 267 -3.00 4.95 -13.64
N ALA A 268 -4.09 5.08 -14.39
CA ALA A 268 -4.40 4.20 -15.52
C ALA A 268 -4.96 5.01 -16.69
N GLU A 269 -4.41 4.77 -17.89
CA GLU A 269 -4.82 5.44 -19.12
C GLU A 269 -5.85 4.64 -19.92
N GLY A 270 -6.73 5.36 -20.62
CA GLY A 270 -7.74 4.84 -21.52
C GLY A 270 -8.75 3.92 -20.83
N ASN A 271 -8.72 2.63 -21.18
CA ASN A 271 -9.63 1.61 -20.68
C ASN A 271 -9.04 0.83 -19.50
N ALA A 272 -7.75 1.00 -19.19
CA ALA A 272 -7.17 0.43 -17.99
C ALA A 272 -7.85 1.01 -16.75
N THR A 273 -7.93 0.20 -15.70
CA THR A 273 -8.62 0.59 -14.47
C THR A 273 -7.65 0.68 -13.30
N CYS A 274 -7.96 1.57 -12.37
CA CYS A 274 -7.45 1.48 -11.01
C CYS A 274 -8.48 0.75 -10.17
N PRO A 275 -8.28 -0.53 -9.83
CA PRO A 275 -9.23 -1.30 -9.05
C PRO A 275 -9.33 -0.73 -7.63
N SER A 276 -10.55 -0.74 -7.07
CA SER A 276 -10.80 -0.38 -5.67
C SER A 276 -10.64 -1.61 -4.80
N ASP A 277 -10.03 -1.44 -3.63
CA ASP A 277 -10.13 -2.39 -2.52
C ASP A 277 -11.17 -1.94 -1.46
N VAL A 278 -11.94 -0.88 -1.74
CA VAL A 278 -12.93 -0.27 -0.83
C VAL A 278 -14.37 -0.46 -1.32
N GLY A 279 -15.20 -1.12 -0.49
CA GLY A 279 -16.62 -1.30 -0.76
C GLY A 279 -16.93 -2.20 -1.97
N ASN A 280 -15.93 -2.85 -2.53
CA ASN A 280 -16.14 -4.00 -3.39
C ASN A 280 -16.58 -5.15 -2.47
N GLY A 281 -17.81 -5.63 -2.62
CA GLY A 281 -18.20 -7.01 -2.29
C GLY A 281 -17.48 -8.02 -3.20
N GLY A 282 -16.18 -7.80 -3.40
CA GLY A 282 -15.29 -8.34 -4.43
C GLY A 282 -13.80 -8.00 -4.19
N GLY A 283 -13.42 -7.50 -3.00
CA GLY A 283 -12.18 -7.96 -2.41
C GLY A 283 -12.34 -9.45 -2.16
N GLY A 284 -11.29 -10.26 -2.22
CA GLY A 284 -11.41 -11.64 -1.78
C GLY A 284 -12.12 -11.64 -0.41
N GLU A 285 -13.17 -12.45 -0.30
CA GLU A 285 -14.16 -12.41 0.78
C GLU A 285 -13.54 -12.00 2.13
N THR A 286 -13.98 -10.88 2.72
CA THR A 286 -13.55 -10.51 4.07
C THR A 286 -14.26 -11.42 5.05
N THR A 287 -13.58 -12.48 5.46
CA THR A 287 -14.08 -13.44 6.44
C THR A 287 -13.60 -13.02 7.82
N THR A 288 -14.52 -12.64 8.70
CA THR A 288 -14.23 -12.46 10.12
C THR A 288 -14.56 -13.75 10.85
N LEU A 289 -13.53 -14.47 11.27
CA LEU A 289 -13.66 -15.71 12.02
C LEU A 289 -13.74 -15.43 13.51
N THR A 290 -14.68 -16.09 14.18
CA THR A 290 -14.75 -16.16 15.64
C THR A 290 -13.90 -17.34 16.14
N PRO A 291 -13.35 -17.27 17.36
CA PRO A 291 -12.58 -18.37 17.92
C PRO A 291 -13.48 -19.58 18.14
N THR A 292 -12.99 -20.75 17.75
CA THR A 292 -13.58 -22.05 18.10
C THR A 292 -13.19 -22.47 19.51
N ALA A 293 -12.01 -22.04 19.97
CA ALA A 293 -11.53 -22.25 21.33
C ALA A 293 -10.65 -21.07 21.77
N ASP A 294 -10.83 -20.60 23.00
CA ASP A 294 -9.94 -19.68 23.70
C ASP A 294 -9.83 -20.01 25.19
N ALA A 295 -8.62 -19.89 25.73
CA ALA A 295 -8.36 -20.07 27.14
C ALA A 295 -7.06 -19.38 27.51
N TYR A 296 -6.86 -19.08 28.80
CA TYR A 296 -5.53 -18.80 29.30
C TYR A 296 -5.02 -19.96 30.15
N VAL A 297 -3.71 -20.08 30.25
CA VAL A 297 -3.03 -21.02 31.15
C VAL A 297 -2.18 -20.25 32.14
N ARG A 298 -2.00 -20.81 33.33
CA ARG A 298 -1.29 -20.13 34.42
C ARG A 298 -0.23 -21.04 35.05
N SER A 299 1.01 -20.57 35.15
CA SER A 299 2.08 -21.33 35.80
C SER A 299 1.91 -21.46 37.32
N GLY A 300 2.76 -22.29 37.93
CA GLY A 300 2.85 -22.44 39.38
C GLY A 300 1.76 -23.28 40.01
N THR A 301 1.26 -22.87 41.19
CA THR A 301 0.22 -23.62 41.93
C THR A 301 -1.03 -23.96 41.08
N TYR A 302 -1.31 -23.15 40.04
CA TYR A 302 -2.46 -23.33 39.15
C TYR A 302 -2.10 -24.05 37.83
N ALA A 303 -0.91 -24.65 37.74
CA ALA A 303 -0.42 -25.23 36.50
C ALA A 303 -1.26 -26.40 35.97
N GLY A 304 -2.02 -27.06 36.84
CA GLY A 304 -3.01 -28.09 36.49
C GLY A 304 -4.45 -27.59 36.40
N THR A 305 -4.72 -26.29 36.54
CA THR A 305 -6.07 -25.72 36.47
C THR A 305 -6.44 -25.38 35.03
N THR A 306 -7.65 -25.78 34.63
CA THR A 306 -8.21 -25.51 33.31
C THR A 306 -9.07 -24.23 33.32
N HIS A 307 -8.46 -23.09 32.98
CA HIS A 307 -9.15 -21.80 33.06
C HIS A 307 -10.16 -21.56 31.93
N GLY A 308 -10.09 -22.29 30.81
CA GLY A 308 -11.15 -22.27 29.80
C GLY A 308 -12.50 -22.82 30.28
N SER A 309 -12.58 -23.40 31.48
CA SER A 309 -13.84 -23.79 32.12
C SER A 309 -14.08 -23.09 33.47
N THR A 310 -13.04 -22.89 34.28
CA THR A 310 -13.20 -22.28 35.61
C THR A 310 -13.25 -20.75 35.58
N ASP A 311 -12.77 -20.12 34.51
CA ASP A 311 -12.66 -18.66 34.36
C ASP A 311 -12.79 -18.26 32.87
N ALA A 312 -13.81 -18.81 32.19
CA ALA A 312 -13.95 -18.71 30.75
C ALA A 312 -14.29 -17.29 30.25
N GLY A 313 -14.70 -16.36 31.12
CA GLY A 313 -15.10 -15.01 30.71
C GLY A 313 -13.95 -14.07 30.34
N ILE A 314 -12.68 -14.50 30.48
CA ILE A 314 -11.51 -13.63 30.34
C ILE A 314 -10.29 -14.39 29.82
N LEU A 315 -9.47 -13.69 29.04
CA LEU A 315 -8.17 -14.16 28.57
C LEU A 315 -7.07 -13.29 29.19
N ILE A 316 -5.92 -13.89 29.54
CA ILE A 316 -4.88 -13.20 30.28
C ILE A 316 -3.48 -13.52 29.74
N ALA A 317 -2.71 -12.47 29.47
CA ALA A 317 -1.26 -12.54 29.27
C ALA A 317 -0.54 -11.87 30.45
N LYS A 318 0.53 -12.50 30.94
CA LYS A 318 1.44 -11.94 31.96
C LYS A 318 2.77 -12.68 31.92
N LEU A 319 3.86 -11.93 31.93
CA LEU A 319 5.18 -12.46 32.24
C LEU A 319 5.56 -11.94 33.63
N ASN A 320 5.74 -12.84 34.58
CA ASN A 320 5.98 -12.49 35.97
C ASN A 320 7.45 -12.10 36.20
N SER A 321 7.74 -11.50 37.35
CA SER A 321 9.10 -11.11 37.69
C SER A 321 10.05 -12.30 37.77
N SER A 322 11.32 -12.08 37.42
CA SER A 322 12.35 -13.12 37.29
C SER A 322 12.61 -13.92 38.57
N GLY A 323 12.19 -13.42 39.74
CA GLY A 323 12.27 -14.13 41.03
C GLY A 323 11.01 -14.92 41.42
N SER A 324 9.95 -14.86 40.61
CA SER A 324 8.65 -15.50 40.88
C SER A 324 8.19 -16.24 39.63
N ALA A 325 8.68 -17.46 39.41
CA ALA A 325 8.31 -18.31 38.27
C ALA A 325 6.82 -18.73 38.26
N ASP A 326 6.06 -18.29 39.26
CA ASP A 326 4.80 -18.87 39.73
C ASP A 326 3.60 -17.95 39.47
N ASN A 327 3.48 -17.40 38.25
CA ASN A 327 2.26 -16.67 37.85
C ASN A 327 2.17 -16.27 36.37
N ASP A 328 3.02 -16.82 35.52
CA ASP A 328 2.99 -16.51 34.09
C ASP A 328 1.64 -16.92 33.53
N ARG A 329 1.08 -16.06 32.67
CA ARG A 329 -0.17 -16.33 31.99
C ARG A 329 0.00 -16.17 30.49
N GLN A 330 -0.54 -17.12 29.75
CA GLN A 330 -0.49 -17.13 28.30
C GLN A 330 -1.89 -17.42 27.77
N THR A 331 -2.35 -16.59 26.86
CA THR A 331 -3.63 -16.79 26.17
C THR A 331 -3.40 -17.69 24.96
N TYR A 332 -4.31 -18.62 24.71
CA TYR A 332 -4.37 -19.44 23.52
C TYR A 332 -5.71 -19.23 22.84
N VAL A 333 -5.71 -19.08 21.51
CA VAL A 333 -6.91 -18.88 20.69
C VAL A 333 -6.81 -19.73 19.42
N THR A 334 -7.90 -20.35 18.99
CA THR A 334 -7.98 -21.20 17.79
C THR A 334 -9.13 -20.77 16.91
N PHE A 335 -8.91 -20.72 15.60
CA PHE A 335 -9.91 -20.38 14.58
C PHE A 335 -10.06 -21.52 13.58
N ASP A 336 -11.27 -21.67 13.04
CA ASP A 336 -11.57 -22.56 11.91
C ASP A 336 -11.29 -21.80 10.60
N LEU A 337 -10.43 -22.35 9.76
CA LEU A 337 -10.03 -21.78 8.47
C LEU A 337 -10.85 -22.33 7.30
N SER A 338 -11.83 -23.19 7.52
CA SER A 338 -12.62 -23.82 6.44
C SER A 338 -13.35 -22.82 5.53
N SER A 339 -13.67 -21.62 6.04
CA SER A 339 -14.24 -20.51 5.25
C SER A 339 -13.22 -19.46 4.80
N ALA A 340 -11.92 -19.70 5.02
CA ALA A 340 -10.87 -18.86 4.47
C ALA A 340 -10.62 -19.23 2.99
N GLY A 341 -10.48 -18.21 2.14
CA GLY A 341 -10.07 -18.43 0.74
C GLY A 341 -8.67 -19.05 0.64
N ALA A 342 -8.40 -19.77 -0.47
CA ALA A 342 -7.12 -20.45 -0.70
C ALA A 342 -5.92 -19.49 -0.72
N ASP A 343 -6.14 -18.29 -1.27
CA ASP A 343 -5.16 -17.21 -1.31
C ASP A 343 -5.69 -16.03 -0.50
N ILE A 344 -4.89 -15.53 0.44
CA ILE A 344 -5.24 -14.42 1.32
C ILE A 344 -4.31 -13.22 1.10
N SER A 345 -4.89 -12.03 0.98
CA SER A 345 -4.17 -10.76 0.88
C SER A 345 -3.75 -10.23 2.25
N SER A 346 -4.51 -10.54 3.30
CA SER A 346 -4.17 -10.19 4.68
C SER A 346 -4.83 -11.14 5.69
N ALA A 347 -4.21 -11.35 6.84
CA ALA A 347 -4.88 -11.90 8.03
C ALA A 347 -4.42 -11.14 9.28
N VAL A 348 -5.39 -10.66 10.05
CA VAL A 348 -5.17 -9.85 11.26
C VAL A 348 -5.88 -10.48 12.44
N LEU A 349 -5.11 -10.89 13.44
CA LEU A 349 -5.64 -11.32 14.73
C LEU A 349 -5.97 -10.07 15.57
N LYS A 350 -7.17 -10.01 16.14
CA LYS A 350 -7.65 -8.88 16.95
C LYS A 350 -8.16 -9.37 18.29
N LEU A 351 -7.71 -8.76 19.38
CA LEU A 351 -8.27 -8.98 20.71
C LEU A 351 -8.60 -7.64 21.36
N TYR A 352 -9.76 -7.54 21.99
CA TYR A 352 -10.19 -6.38 22.74
C TYR A 352 -9.74 -6.51 24.20
N GLY A 353 -8.97 -5.56 24.70
CA GLY A 353 -8.38 -5.71 26.02
C GLY A 353 -7.71 -4.45 26.55
N LYS A 354 -7.06 -4.57 27.71
CA LYS A 354 -6.38 -3.49 28.45
C LYS A 354 -5.33 -4.05 29.41
N ILE A 355 -4.59 -3.15 30.04
CA ILE A 355 -3.85 -3.44 31.27
C ILE A 355 -4.82 -3.29 32.46
N ASP A 356 -4.80 -4.20 33.42
CA ASP A 356 -5.78 -4.20 34.53
C ASP A 356 -5.70 -2.98 35.45
N ASP A 357 -4.53 -2.35 35.56
CA ASP A 357 -4.29 -1.15 36.34
C ASP A 357 -3.14 -0.31 35.77
N THR A 358 -2.77 0.77 36.46
CA THR A 358 -1.85 1.81 35.98
C THR A 358 -0.40 1.64 36.44
N ARG A 359 -0.03 0.53 37.10
CA ARG A 359 1.36 0.28 37.54
C ARG A 359 2.31 -0.03 36.39
N SER A 360 1.79 -0.30 35.20
CA SER A 360 2.56 -0.41 33.97
C SER A 360 1.77 0.17 32.81
N SER A 361 2.48 0.69 31.83
CA SER A 361 1.95 1.16 30.56
C SER A 361 2.83 0.65 29.43
N ASN A 362 2.27 0.59 28.22
CA ASN A 362 2.99 0.23 27.00
C ASN A 362 3.67 -1.15 27.05
N VAL A 363 2.91 -2.19 27.40
CA VAL A 363 3.41 -3.55 27.52
C VAL A 363 3.36 -4.27 26.16
N PRO A 364 4.50 -4.73 25.61
CA PRO A 364 4.54 -5.47 24.36
C PRO A 364 4.06 -6.92 24.54
N VAL A 365 3.04 -7.30 23.77
CA VAL A 365 2.48 -8.65 23.71
C VAL A 365 2.75 -9.22 22.32
N GLY A 366 3.43 -10.37 22.28
CA GLY A 366 3.71 -11.10 21.04
C GLY A 366 2.63 -12.15 20.76
N ALA A 367 2.25 -12.31 19.49
CA ALA A 367 1.48 -13.44 18.99
C ALA A 367 2.43 -14.49 18.42
N TYR A 368 2.30 -15.74 18.84
CA TYR A 368 3.16 -16.86 18.46
C TYR A 368 2.34 -17.95 17.79
N SER A 369 2.91 -18.63 16.79
CA SER A 369 2.28 -19.80 16.17
C SER A 369 2.19 -20.96 17.16
N VAL A 370 1.11 -21.71 17.07
CA VAL A 370 0.85 -22.94 17.83
C VAL A 370 0.51 -24.04 16.83
N SER A 371 1.42 -25.00 16.65
CA SER A 371 1.26 -26.07 15.64
C SER A 371 0.27 -27.16 16.05
N ASN A 372 0.11 -27.41 17.36
CA ASN A 372 -0.88 -28.37 17.85
C ASN A 372 -2.23 -27.66 18.09
N THR A 373 -3.19 -27.87 17.18
CA THR A 373 -4.55 -27.29 17.22
C THR A 373 -5.60 -28.22 17.85
N SER A 374 -5.18 -29.32 18.49
CA SER A 374 -6.06 -30.35 19.07
C SER A 374 -6.43 -30.11 20.54
N TRP A 375 -5.92 -29.04 21.16
CA TRP A 375 -6.26 -28.69 22.55
C TRP A 375 -7.72 -28.25 22.68
N SER A 376 -8.29 -28.41 23.87
CA SER A 376 -9.65 -27.94 24.20
C SER A 376 -9.65 -27.05 25.44
N GLU A 377 -10.64 -26.16 25.53
CA GLU A 377 -10.85 -25.26 26.66
C GLU A 377 -11.08 -25.99 27.98
N SER A 378 -11.60 -27.21 27.92
CA SER A 378 -11.89 -28.07 29.08
C SER A 378 -10.69 -28.90 29.54
N SER A 379 -9.60 -28.93 28.78
CA SER A 379 -8.42 -29.76 29.09
C SER A 379 -7.10 -29.01 29.11
N ILE A 380 -7.01 -27.82 28.50
CA ILE A 380 -5.77 -27.04 28.46
C ILE A 380 -5.42 -26.48 29.84
N THR A 381 -4.18 -26.74 30.25
CA THR A 381 -3.56 -26.32 31.50
C THR A 381 -2.13 -25.86 31.18
N TRP A 382 -1.44 -25.24 32.13
CA TRP A 382 -0.03 -24.87 31.91
C TRP A 382 0.86 -26.09 31.63
N ASN A 383 0.55 -27.21 32.26
CA ASN A 383 1.31 -28.46 32.19
C ASN A 383 1.21 -29.15 30.82
N ASN A 384 0.12 -28.95 30.09
CA ASN A 384 -0.13 -29.62 28.81
C ASN A 384 -0.35 -28.66 27.62
N LYS A 385 -0.18 -27.34 27.83
CA LYS A 385 -0.33 -26.34 26.76
C LYS A 385 0.54 -26.69 25.55
N PRO A 386 0.05 -26.48 24.32
CA PRO A 386 0.86 -26.60 23.13
C PRO A 386 2.12 -25.75 23.16
N ALA A 387 3.22 -26.30 22.62
CA ALA A 387 4.42 -25.54 22.35
C ALA A 387 4.15 -24.45 21.28
N THR A 388 4.93 -23.38 21.36
CA THR A 388 4.84 -22.26 20.41
C THR A 388 6.15 -22.12 19.63
N SER A 389 6.14 -21.33 18.56
CA SER A 389 7.38 -20.80 17.99
C SER A 389 8.19 -20.00 19.00
N SER A 390 9.50 -19.89 18.76
CA SER A 390 10.44 -19.10 19.55
C SER A 390 10.36 -17.61 19.25
N ALA A 391 10.14 -17.24 17.97
CA ALA A 391 9.93 -15.87 17.53
C ALA A 391 8.43 -15.56 17.46
N ALA A 392 8.05 -14.33 17.82
CA ALA A 392 6.70 -13.84 17.61
C ALA A 392 6.43 -13.63 16.12
N LEU A 393 5.24 -13.99 15.65
CA LEU A 393 4.73 -13.68 14.31
C LEU A 393 4.56 -12.16 14.14
N SER A 394 4.09 -11.50 15.19
CA SER A 394 3.90 -10.05 15.27
C SER A 394 3.83 -9.66 16.75
N THR A 395 4.08 -8.39 17.06
CA THR A 395 4.00 -7.83 18.41
C THR A 395 3.15 -6.57 18.40
N ALA A 396 2.29 -6.41 19.42
CA ALA A 396 1.47 -5.23 19.63
C ALA A 396 1.70 -4.68 21.04
N THR A 397 1.71 -3.37 21.18
CA THR A 397 1.90 -2.70 22.47
C THR A 397 0.54 -2.40 23.10
N VAL A 398 0.24 -3.04 24.23
CA VAL A 398 -0.94 -2.73 25.05
C VAL A 398 -0.62 -1.52 25.91
N THR A 399 -1.33 -0.42 25.71
CA THR A 399 -0.84 0.90 26.13
C THR A 399 -1.23 1.28 27.56
N ASP A 400 -2.47 1.03 27.98
CA ASP A 400 -3.02 1.54 29.23
C ASP A 400 -4.25 0.74 29.73
N ALA A 401 -4.94 1.27 30.74
CA ALA A 401 -6.12 0.66 31.38
C ALA A 401 -7.46 0.92 30.66
N THR A 402 -7.43 1.50 29.46
CA THR A 402 -8.61 1.75 28.63
C THR A 402 -8.73 0.70 27.54
N ALA A 403 -9.85 -0.03 27.54
CA ALA A 403 -10.05 -1.16 26.66
C ALA A 403 -10.23 -0.75 25.19
N ARG A 404 -9.54 -1.45 24.30
CA ARG A 404 -9.60 -1.26 22.84
C ARG A 404 -9.12 -2.52 22.12
N TYR A 405 -9.36 -2.59 20.81
CA TYR A 405 -8.76 -3.63 19.99
C TYR A 405 -7.26 -3.38 19.82
N TYR A 406 -6.49 -4.44 20.02
CA TYR A 406 -5.09 -4.56 19.61
C TYR A 406 -4.99 -5.59 18.50
N THR A 407 -4.06 -5.40 17.58
CA THR A 407 -3.97 -6.18 16.35
C THR A 407 -2.57 -6.74 16.11
N TRP A 408 -2.53 -7.95 15.55
CA TRP A 408 -1.30 -8.64 15.16
C TRP A 408 -1.42 -9.08 13.70
N ASN A 409 -0.42 -8.75 12.89
CA ASN A 409 -0.36 -9.24 11.51
C ASN A 409 0.12 -10.69 11.53
N VAL A 410 -0.73 -11.61 11.08
CA VAL A 410 -0.48 -13.06 11.09
C VAL A 410 -0.64 -13.67 9.71
N LYS A 411 -0.71 -12.83 8.65
CA LYS A 411 -0.95 -13.24 7.26
C LYS A 411 -0.09 -14.42 6.85
N ASP A 412 1.23 -14.31 7.00
CA ASP A 412 2.14 -15.31 6.43
C ASP A 412 2.00 -16.67 7.11
N TYR A 413 1.74 -16.69 8.42
CA TYR A 413 1.46 -17.94 9.13
C TYR A 413 0.11 -18.53 8.72
N VAL A 414 -0.96 -17.73 8.69
CA VAL A 414 -2.29 -18.19 8.27
C VAL A 414 -2.26 -18.71 6.84
N GLN A 415 -1.60 -17.99 5.91
CA GLN A 415 -1.42 -18.44 4.53
C GLN A 415 -0.64 -19.76 4.49
N SER A 416 0.40 -19.94 5.31
CA SER A 416 1.17 -21.19 5.33
C SER A 416 0.33 -22.38 5.81
N GLU A 417 -0.57 -22.19 6.77
CA GLU A 417 -1.48 -23.23 7.24
C GLU A 417 -2.54 -23.57 6.18
N ILE A 418 -3.12 -22.56 5.52
CA ILE A 418 -4.04 -22.77 4.38
C ILE A 418 -3.35 -23.54 3.25
N SER A 419 -2.13 -23.14 2.87
CA SER A 419 -1.36 -23.80 1.81
C SER A 419 -0.91 -25.22 2.19
N ALA A 420 -0.77 -25.53 3.48
CA ALA A 420 -0.55 -26.89 3.98
C ALA A 420 -1.84 -27.74 4.03
N GLY A 421 -3.00 -27.15 3.70
CA GLY A 421 -4.30 -27.81 3.74
C GLY A 421 -4.87 -27.95 5.15
N HIS A 422 -4.36 -27.20 6.12
CA HIS A 422 -4.87 -27.22 7.49
C HIS A 422 -6.16 -26.40 7.59
N THR A 423 -7.16 -26.95 8.30
CA THR A 423 -8.48 -26.31 8.50
C THR A 423 -8.59 -25.56 9.82
N LYS A 424 -7.53 -25.52 10.62
CA LYS A 424 -7.50 -24.81 11.90
C LYS A 424 -6.18 -24.08 12.04
N VAL A 425 -6.22 -22.94 12.73
CA VAL A 425 -5.01 -22.22 13.13
C VAL A 425 -5.12 -21.81 14.59
N SER A 426 -4.04 -22.01 15.35
CA SER A 426 -3.94 -21.59 16.75
C SER A 426 -2.81 -20.59 16.96
N PHE A 427 -3.03 -19.69 17.92
CA PHE A 427 -2.07 -18.69 18.36
C PHE A 427 -1.94 -18.71 19.88
N ALA A 428 -0.76 -18.34 20.36
CA ALA A 428 -0.53 -18.00 21.76
C ALA A 428 -0.12 -16.54 21.90
N LEU A 429 -0.71 -15.81 22.84
CA LEU A 429 -0.35 -14.44 23.18
C LEU A 429 0.41 -14.42 24.50
N LYS A 430 1.60 -13.80 24.48
CA LYS A 430 2.49 -13.74 25.64
C LYS A 430 3.01 -12.32 25.80
N SER A 431 3.02 -11.84 27.04
CA SER A 431 3.81 -10.65 27.36
C SER A 431 5.29 -10.96 27.10
N THR A 432 5.98 -10.04 26.45
CA THR A 432 7.44 -10.12 26.24
C THR A 432 8.22 -9.32 27.27
N GLN A 433 7.50 -8.60 28.13
CA GLN A 433 8.05 -7.80 29.20
C GLN A 433 7.48 -8.26 30.54
N ILE A 434 8.34 -8.29 31.56
CA ILE A 434 7.95 -8.52 32.95
C ILE A 434 7.01 -7.40 33.39
N THR A 435 5.83 -7.76 33.91
CA THR A 435 4.86 -6.80 34.42
C THR A 435 4.24 -7.25 35.74
N ASP A 436 3.92 -6.27 36.59
CA ASP A 436 3.07 -6.50 37.76
C ASP A 436 1.60 -6.68 37.40
N PRO A 437 0.96 -5.76 36.64
CA PRO A 437 -0.42 -5.93 36.22
C PRO A 437 -0.57 -7.03 35.17
N ARG A 438 -1.80 -7.55 35.09
CA ARG A 438 -2.21 -8.48 34.05
C ARG A 438 -2.61 -7.69 32.81
N ILE A 439 -2.35 -8.28 31.65
CA ILE A 439 -2.95 -7.85 30.40
C ILE A 439 -4.17 -8.73 30.19
N THR A 440 -5.35 -8.13 30.16
CA THR A 440 -6.62 -8.84 30.04
C THR A 440 -7.27 -8.56 28.69
N PHE A 441 -7.82 -9.60 28.09
CA PHE A 441 -8.60 -9.54 26.86
C PHE A 441 -9.95 -10.22 27.08
N ASN A 442 -10.96 -9.78 26.33
CA ASN A 442 -12.25 -10.45 26.29
C ASN A 442 -12.09 -11.87 25.71
N SER A 443 -12.84 -12.80 26.27
CA SER A 443 -12.99 -14.18 25.76
C SER A 443 -14.18 -14.26 24.81
N LYS A 444 -14.33 -15.39 24.11
CA LYS A 444 -15.52 -15.65 23.28
C LYS A 444 -16.80 -15.70 24.12
N GLU A 445 -16.72 -16.13 25.38
CA GLU A 445 -17.82 -16.17 26.34
C GLU A 445 -18.26 -14.78 26.81
N THR A 446 -17.45 -13.74 26.61
CA THR A 446 -17.80 -12.36 27.00
C THR A 446 -18.98 -11.83 26.19
N GLY A 447 -19.26 -12.40 25.01
CA GLY A 447 -20.38 -12.02 24.14
C GLY A 447 -20.25 -10.67 23.42
N THR A 448 -19.39 -9.78 23.91
CA THR A 448 -19.08 -8.48 23.30
C THR A 448 -17.58 -8.36 23.02
N ASN A 449 -17.24 -7.88 21.83
CA ASN A 449 -15.86 -7.72 21.37
C ASN A 449 -14.97 -8.97 21.59
N PRO A 450 -15.41 -10.19 21.19
CA PRO A 450 -14.61 -11.39 21.35
C PRO A 450 -13.34 -11.32 20.47
N PRO A 451 -12.38 -12.25 20.64
CA PRO A 451 -11.28 -12.39 19.69
C PRO A 451 -11.79 -12.56 18.26
N GLN A 452 -11.03 -12.05 17.29
CA GLN A 452 -11.37 -12.14 15.87
C GLN A 452 -10.11 -12.45 15.05
N LEU A 453 -10.24 -13.31 14.04
CA LEU A 453 -9.28 -13.40 12.96
C LEU A 453 -9.94 -12.85 11.70
N VAL A 454 -9.50 -11.67 11.27
CA VAL A 454 -10.04 -11.01 10.07
C VAL A 454 -9.14 -11.37 8.90
N ILE A 455 -9.68 -12.11 7.95
CA ILE A 455 -8.99 -12.56 6.74
C ILE A 455 -9.60 -11.82 5.56
N ASN A 456 -8.75 -11.28 4.69
CA ASN A 456 -9.16 -10.81 3.38
C ASN A 456 -8.57 -11.76 2.35
N GLY A 457 -9.40 -12.31 1.47
CA GLY A 457 -8.93 -13.10 0.33
C GLY A 457 -8.07 -12.23 -0.61
N ALA A 458 -7.21 -12.87 -1.40
CA ALA A 458 -6.68 -12.24 -2.59
C ALA A 458 -7.87 -11.92 -3.50
N SER A 459 -7.93 -10.72 -4.09
CA SER A 459 -8.88 -10.48 -5.16
C SER A 459 -8.64 -11.55 -6.22
N ALA A 460 -9.67 -12.34 -6.53
CA ALA A 460 -9.68 -13.04 -7.79
C ALA A 460 -9.50 -11.95 -8.85
N ASP A 461 -8.44 -12.03 -9.65
CA ASP A 461 -8.44 -11.37 -10.94
C ASP A 461 -9.69 -11.89 -11.64
N ILE A 462 -10.77 -11.10 -11.62
CA ILE A 462 -11.85 -11.27 -12.57
C ILE A 462 -11.31 -10.81 -13.92
N SER A 463 -10.35 -11.57 -14.46
CA SER A 463 -10.21 -11.64 -15.90
C SER A 463 -11.59 -12.08 -16.39
N GLU A 464 -12.25 -11.17 -17.12
CA GLU A 464 -13.57 -11.38 -17.69
C GLU A 464 -13.72 -12.81 -18.22
N ALA A 465 -14.85 -13.45 -17.91
CA ALA A 465 -15.23 -14.72 -18.49
C ALA A 465 -15.05 -14.67 -20.02
N PRO A 466 -14.42 -15.68 -20.64
CA PRO A 466 -14.11 -15.61 -22.07
C PRO A 466 -15.41 -15.75 -22.87
N LEU A 467 -15.85 -14.67 -23.51
CA LEU A 467 -16.65 -14.80 -24.72
C LEU A 467 -15.70 -15.30 -25.82
N ALA A 468 -15.94 -16.53 -26.25
CA ALA A 468 -15.16 -17.24 -27.24
C ALA A 468 -14.93 -16.40 -28.50
N TYR A 469 -13.68 -15.94 -28.67
CA TYR A 469 -13.13 -15.56 -29.97
C TYR A 469 -11.79 -16.29 -30.13
N SER A 470 -11.64 -16.94 -31.28
CA SER A 470 -10.51 -17.79 -31.63
C SER A 470 -9.16 -17.11 -31.40
N HIS A 471 -8.36 -17.68 -30.49
CA HIS A 471 -6.95 -17.32 -30.31
C HIS A 471 -6.16 -17.65 -31.58
N ILE A 472 -5.57 -16.62 -32.19
CA ILE A 472 -4.29 -16.75 -32.88
C ILE A 472 -3.25 -16.20 -31.91
N GLU A 473 -2.40 -17.08 -31.38
CA GLU A 473 -1.28 -16.67 -30.52
C GLU A 473 -0.35 -15.74 -31.28
N LYS A 474 -0.19 -14.51 -30.78
CA LYS A 474 0.90 -13.61 -31.17
C LYS A 474 1.65 -13.20 -29.92
N THR A 475 2.85 -13.76 -29.77
CA THR A 475 3.80 -13.55 -28.69
C THR A 475 4.06 -12.05 -28.46
N ALA A 476 3.72 -11.52 -27.29
CA ALA A 476 4.13 -10.19 -26.87
C ALA A 476 5.66 -10.19 -26.70
N THR A 477 6.37 -9.35 -27.45
CA THR A 477 7.84 -9.31 -27.42
C THR A 477 8.31 -8.34 -26.34
N THR A 478 8.82 -8.88 -25.23
CA THR A 478 9.46 -8.12 -24.15
C THR A 478 10.62 -7.25 -24.67
N ASP A 479 10.87 -6.08 -24.06
CA ASP A 479 12.05 -5.23 -24.37
C ASP A 479 13.36 -5.79 -23.81
N LEU A 480 13.24 -6.81 -22.98
CA LEU A 480 14.29 -7.59 -22.37
C LEU A 480 13.99 -9.07 -22.62
N ALA A 481 14.80 -9.75 -23.43
CA ALA A 481 14.79 -11.20 -23.51
C ALA A 481 15.94 -11.77 -22.68
N VAL A 482 15.64 -12.70 -21.78
CA VAL A 482 16.63 -13.32 -20.89
C VAL A 482 16.69 -14.81 -21.14
N ASN A 483 17.86 -15.31 -21.51
CA ASN A 483 18.15 -16.72 -21.61
C ASN A 483 19.20 -17.10 -20.56
N VAL A 484 19.00 -18.22 -19.87
CA VAL A 484 19.91 -18.67 -18.81
C VAL A 484 20.26 -20.13 -19.04
N PHE A 485 21.55 -20.42 -19.23
CA PHE A 485 22.01 -21.75 -19.56
C PHE A 485 23.47 -22.01 -19.14
N PRO A 486 23.80 -23.23 -18.69
CA PRO A 486 22.88 -24.34 -18.42
C PRO A 486 22.03 -24.09 -17.16
N ASN A 487 20.82 -24.66 -17.14
CA ASN A 487 19.98 -24.78 -15.94
C ASN A 487 19.28 -26.16 -16.00
N PRO A 488 19.55 -27.10 -15.07
CA PRO A 488 20.41 -26.98 -13.89
C PRO A 488 21.87 -26.64 -14.20
N LEU A 489 22.55 -25.94 -13.28
CA LEU A 489 23.95 -25.57 -13.41
C LEU A 489 24.86 -26.42 -12.53
N GLY A 490 26.09 -26.66 -12.99
CA GLY A 490 27.17 -27.18 -12.14
C GLY A 490 27.89 -26.02 -11.45
N ASN A 491 29.07 -25.67 -11.96
CA ASN A 491 29.89 -24.59 -11.39
C ASN A 491 29.55 -23.19 -11.89
N ASN A 492 28.82 -23.03 -13.00
CA ASN A 492 28.42 -21.74 -13.52
C ASN A 492 27.17 -21.82 -14.41
N THR A 493 26.50 -20.68 -14.60
CA THR A 493 25.48 -20.49 -15.63
C THR A 493 25.70 -19.16 -16.36
N THR A 494 25.40 -19.14 -17.64
CA THR A 494 25.48 -17.96 -18.51
C THR A 494 24.11 -17.31 -18.57
N ILE A 495 24.09 -15.98 -18.50
CA ILE A 495 22.88 -15.15 -18.58
C ILE A 495 23.05 -14.22 -19.78
N ASP A 496 22.28 -14.51 -20.82
CA ASP A 496 22.19 -13.66 -22.01
C ASP A 496 21.01 -12.70 -21.87
N LEU A 497 21.29 -11.41 -22.04
CA LEU A 497 20.33 -10.32 -22.06
C LEU A 497 20.27 -9.76 -23.48
N ASN A 498 19.12 -9.78 -24.11
CA ASN A 498 18.88 -9.01 -25.33
C ASN A 498 18.08 -7.76 -24.97
N LEU A 499 18.75 -6.61 -24.97
CA LEU A 499 18.18 -5.31 -24.60
C LEU A 499 17.75 -4.58 -25.87
N LYS A 500 16.45 -4.33 -26.05
CA LYS A 500 15.97 -3.56 -27.20
C LYS A 500 16.31 -2.07 -27.11
N GLN A 501 16.57 -1.55 -25.91
CA GLN A 501 16.92 -0.15 -25.65
C GLN A 501 18.08 -0.04 -24.66
N ALA A 502 18.78 1.10 -24.67
CA ALA A 502 19.80 1.39 -23.67
C ALA A 502 19.15 1.72 -22.31
N GLY A 503 19.80 1.37 -21.21
CA GLY A 503 19.16 1.50 -19.91
C GLY A 503 20.00 1.10 -18.71
N ARG A 504 19.56 1.54 -17.53
CA ARG A 504 20.13 1.07 -16.26
C ARG A 504 19.72 -0.40 -16.09
N THR A 505 20.71 -1.29 -16.02
CA THR A 505 20.52 -2.73 -15.88
C THR A 505 21.20 -3.23 -14.61
N GLN A 506 20.44 -3.98 -13.81
CA GLN A 506 20.95 -4.70 -12.66
C GLN A 506 20.62 -6.19 -12.81
N VAL A 507 21.61 -7.05 -12.61
CA VAL A 507 21.45 -8.51 -12.59
C VAL A 507 21.99 -9.01 -11.26
N GLU A 508 21.13 -9.60 -10.45
CA GLU A 508 21.43 -10.07 -9.10
C GLU A 508 20.97 -11.51 -8.92
N VAL A 509 21.66 -12.24 -8.05
CA VAL A 509 21.31 -13.61 -7.67
C VAL A 509 20.96 -13.64 -6.20
N PHE A 510 19.85 -14.30 -5.86
CA PHE A 510 19.33 -14.43 -4.50
C PHE A 510 19.15 -15.91 -4.14
N ASP A 511 19.32 -16.24 -2.85
CA ASP A 511 18.84 -17.51 -2.31
C ASP A 511 17.33 -17.45 -1.99
N LEU A 512 16.75 -18.57 -1.54
CA LEU A 512 15.32 -18.65 -1.22
C LEU A 512 14.92 -17.84 0.03
N GLN A 513 15.88 -17.42 0.85
CA GLN A 513 15.66 -16.51 1.97
C GLN A 513 15.78 -15.03 1.54
N GLN A 514 15.81 -14.77 0.23
CA GLN A 514 16.01 -13.44 -0.38
C GLN A 514 17.33 -12.77 0.00
N ARG A 515 18.33 -13.53 0.46
CA ARG A 515 19.67 -12.98 0.68
C ARG A 515 20.38 -12.89 -0.66
N ARG A 516 20.95 -11.72 -0.94
CA ARG A 516 21.70 -11.50 -2.18
C ARG A 516 23.03 -12.24 -2.14
N VAL A 517 23.18 -13.18 -3.07
CA VAL A 517 24.35 -14.05 -3.23
C VAL A 517 25.41 -13.40 -4.14
N ALA A 518 24.97 -12.70 -5.19
CA ALA A 518 25.87 -12.01 -6.12
C ALA A 518 25.18 -10.82 -6.83
N VAL A 519 25.99 -9.84 -7.24
CA VAL A 519 25.63 -8.79 -8.21
C VAL A 519 26.50 -9.02 -9.43
N LEU A 520 25.90 -9.33 -10.57
CA LEU A 520 26.61 -9.68 -11.81
C LEU A 520 26.70 -8.50 -12.79
N VAL A 521 25.71 -7.61 -12.74
CA VAL A 521 25.66 -6.37 -13.51
C VAL A 521 25.01 -5.31 -12.63
N ASN A 522 25.57 -4.10 -12.60
CA ASN A 522 24.93 -2.90 -12.07
C ASN A 522 25.46 -1.68 -12.82
N ALA A 523 25.01 -1.51 -14.06
CA ALA A 523 25.58 -0.53 -14.98
C ALA A 523 24.51 0.01 -15.93
N TYR A 524 24.84 1.09 -16.64
CA TYR A 524 24.06 1.52 -17.79
C TYR A 524 24.53 0.74 -19.02
N LEU A 525 23.67 -0.09 -19.61
CA LEU A 525 23.98 -0.91 -20.78
C LEU A 525 23.35 -0.30 -22.03
N GLN A 526 24.04 -0.37 -23.15
CA GLN A 526 23.51 0.04 -24.46
C GLN A 526 22.50 -0.99 -24.98
N ALA A 527 21.66 -0.62 -25.94
CA ALA A 527 20.84 -1.59 -26.68
C ALA A 527 21.73 -2.65 -27.34
N GLY A 528 21.29 -3.91 -27.36
CA GLY A 528 22.01 -5.04 -27.94
C GLY A 528 22.10 -6.24 -27.00
N VAL A 529 22.89 -7.23 -27.41
CA VAL A 529 23.10 -8.47 -26.65
C VAL A 529 24.23 -8.29 -25.66
N HIS A 530 23.95 -8.57 -24.39
CA HIS A 530 24.92 -8.58 -23.30
C HIS A 530 24.95 -9.96 -22.67
N ARG A 531 26.14 -10.36 -22.20
CA ARG A 531 26.35 -11.65 -21.56
C ARG A 531 27.03 -11.43 -20.22
N THR A 532 26.49 -12.06 -19.18
CA THR A 532 27.16 -12.17 -17.88
C THR A 532 27.17 -13.63 -17.43
N VAL A 533 28.07 -13.96 -16.52
CA VAL A 533 28.24 -15.33 -16.00
C VAL A 533 28.10 -15.30 -14.50
N PHE A 534 27.28 -16.20 -13.97
CA PHE A 534 27.26 -16.48 -12.54
C PHE A 534 28.27 -17.60 -12.24
N ASP A 535 29.40 -17.27 -11.61
CA ASP A 535 30.32 -18.27 -11.04
C ASP A 535 29.75 -18.75 -9.69
N ALA A 536 29.31 -20.01 -9.66
CA ALA A 536 28.65 -20.61 -8.53
C ALA A 536 29.58 -21.58 -7.76
N LYS A 537 30.89 -21.64 -8.03
CA LYS A 537 31.80 -22.63 -7.38
C LYS A 537 31.72 -22.63 -5.85
N SER A 538 31.70 -21.45 -5.23
CA SER A 538 31.65 -21.26 -3.78
C SER A 538 30.23 -21.18 -3.21
N VAL A 539 29.21 -21.34 -4.05
CA VAL A 539 27.80 -21.25 -3.68
C VAL A 539 27.26 -22.65 -3.36
N PRO A 540 26.51 -22.88 -2.27
CA PRO A 540 25.97 -24.20 -1.96
C PRO A 540 25.07 -24.80 -3.05
N VAL A 541 24.92 -26.12 -3.05
CA VAL A 541 23.91 -26.81 -3.89
C VAL A 541 22.52 -26.33 -3.47
N GLY A 542 21.65 -26.00 -4.42
CA GLY A 542 20.35 -25.41 -4.07
C GLY A 542 19.68 -24.62 -5.20
N THR A 543 18.51 -24.05 -4.87
CA THR A 543 17.74 -23.19 -5.77
C THR A 543 18.10 -21.72 -5.54
N TYR A 544 18.25 -20.98 -6.64
CA TYR A 544 18.51 -19.55 -6.64
C TYR A 544 17.57 -18.83 -7.60
N ILE A 545 17.34 -17.54 -7.34
CA ILE A 545 16.56 -16.65 -8.20
C ILE A 545 17.51 -15.60 -8.77
N ILE A 546 17.62 -15.55 -10.09
CA ILE A 546 18.20 -14.39 -10.79
C ILE A 546 17.10 -13.36 -10.92
N ARG A 547 17.36 -12.13 -10.48
CA ARG A 547 16.52 -10.96 -10.73
C ARG A 547 17.27 -10.02 -11.67
N ILE A 548 16.61 -9.67 -12.78
CA ILE A 548 17.09 -8.69 -13.75
C ILE A 548 16.15 -7.49 -13.70
N LEU A 549 16.68 -6.30 -13.43
CA LEU A 549 15.98 -5.03 -13.53
C LEU A 549 16.58 -4.24 -14.68
N HIS A 550 15.79 -3.90 -15.71
CA HIS A 550 16.23 -3.07 -16.84
C HIS A 550 15.18 -1.98 -17.11
N ASN A 551 15.53 -0.71 -16.94
CA ASN A 551 14.61 0.43 -17.13
C ASN A 551 13.24 0.23 -16.43
N GLY A 552 13.24 -0.28 -15.20
CA GLY A 552 12.01 -0.56 -14.44
C GLY A 552 11.37 -1.92 -14.72
N GLN A 553 11.71 -2.62 -15.81
CA GLN A 553 11.22 -3.97 -16.09
C GLN A 553 11.98 -5.00 -15.25
N VAL A 554 11.23 -5.81 -14.49
CA VAL A 554 11.79 -6.90 -13.68
C VAL A 554 11.51 -8.24 -14.34
N VAL A 555 12.57 -9.00 -14.62
CA VAL A 555 12.49 -10.40 -15.05
C VAL A 555 13.16 -11.27 -13.99
N THR A 556 12.49 -12.33 -13.57
CA THR A 556 13.08 -13.33 -12.69
C THR A 556 13.28 -14.66 -13.41
N LYS A 557 14.39 -15.34 -13.11
CA LYS A 557 14.67 -16.69 -13.60
C LYS A 557 15.12 -17.56 -12.42
N LYS A 558 14.41 -18.67 -12.22
CA LYS A 558 14.80 -19.69 -11.24
C LYS A 558 15.89 -20.56 -11.84
N ILE A 559 16.99 -20.75 -11.11
CA ILE A 559 18.08 -21.66 -11.47
C ILE A 559 18.33 -22.66 -10.33
N SER A 560 18.78 -23.86 -10.68
CA SER A 560 19.09 -24.92 -9.71
C SER A 560 20.54 -25.37 -9.86
N LYS A 561 21.35 -25.19 -8.82
CA LYS A 561 22.71 -25.74 -8.75
C LYS A 561 22.65 -27.20 -8.31
N GLN A 562 23.34 -28.08 -9.03
CA GLN A 562 23.48 -29.51 -8.74
C GLN A 562 24.91 -29.89 -8.38
#